data_AF-A0A924V3A5-F1
#
_entry.id   AF-A0A924V3A5-F1
#
_cell.length_a   1.000
_cell.length_b   1.000
_cell.length_c   1.000
_cell.angle_alpha   90.00
_cell.angle_beta   90.00
_cell.angle_gamma   90.00
#
_symmetry.space_group_name_H-M   'P 1'
#
loop_
_entity.id
_entity.type
_entity.pdbx_description
1 polymer ?
#
loop_
_entity_poly.entity_id
_entity_poly.type
_entity_poly.pdbx_seq_one_letter_code
_entity_poly.pdbx_strand_id
1 'polypeptide(L)' 'MAKRNSPKDIKTVDDLNHLEEIIKDKRKGKRTDAKKNRRDRHYEKQFIKIALKEKIFEDSE' A
#
# COMPACT_ATOMS: atom_id res chain seq x y z
N MET A 1 -7.39 14.52 5.69
CA MET A 1 -6.74 15.18 4.53
C MET A 1 -7.81 15.74 3.62
N ALA A 2 -7.46 16.55 2.61
CA ALA A 2 -8.42 16.92 1.57
C ALA A 2 -9.03 15.64 0.96
N LYS A 3 -10.35 15.50 1.05
CA LYS A 3 -11.09 14.43 0.36
C LYS A 3 -10.85 14.63 -1.13
N ARG A 4 -10.39 13.60 -1.84
CA ARG A 4 -10.01 13.69 -3.25
C ARG A 4 -10.31 12.35 -3.91
N ASN A 5 -10.97 12.36 -5.05
CA ASN A 5 -11.07 11.22 -5.97
C ASN A 5 -10.32 11.57 -7.28
N SER A 6 -10.14 10.58 -8.15
CA SER A 6 -9.72 10.82 -9.54
C SER A 6 -10.98 11.15 -10.37
N PRO A 7 -10.93 12.06 -11.35
CA PRO A 7 -12.02 12.22 -12.31
C PRO A 7 -12.39 10.92 -13.04
N LYS A 8 -11.42 9.99 -13.15
CA LYS A 8 -11.64 8.63 -13.69
C LYS A 8 -12.51 7.72 -12.80
N ASP A 9 -12.78 8.14 -11.56
CA ASP A 9 -13.62 7.38 -10.63
C ASP A 9 -15.12 7.61 -10.91
N ILE A 10 -15.47 8.61 -11.73
CA ILE A 10 -16.82 8.88 -12.24
C ILE A 10 -16.93 8.20 -13.61
N LYS A 11 -17.78 7.18 -13.74
CA LYS A 11 -17.95 6.40 -14.97
C LYS A 11 -19.22 6.78 -15.74
N THR A 12 -20.25 7.21 -15.02
CA THR A 12 -21.56 7.57 -15.56
C THR A 12 -22.06 8.88 -14.92
N VAL A 13 -23.07 9.51 -15.52
CA VAL A 13 -23.65 10.75 -14.99
C VAL A 13 -24.37 10.51 -13.66
N ASP A 14 -24.94 9.32 -13.47
CA ASP A 14 -25.63 8.93 -12.22
C ASP A 14 -24.70 8.84 -11.02
N ASP A 15 -23.40 8.59 -11.24
CA ASP A 15 -22.38 8.60 -10.20
C ASP A 15 -22.27 9.97 -9.49
N LEU A 16 -22.71 11.07 -10.14
CA LEU A 16 -22.75 12.40 -9.55
C LEU A 16 -23.76 12.50 -8.40
N ASN A 17 -24.83 11.70 -8.42
CA ASN A 17 -25.82 11.65 -7.34
C ASN A 17 -25.22 11.01 -6.07
N HIS A 18 -24.18 10.18 -6.22
CA HIS A 18 -23.51 9.47 -5.13
C HIS A 18 -22.10 10.02 -4.87
N LEU A 19 -21.87 11.31 -5.14
CA LEU A 19 -20.55 11.96 -5.05
C LEU A 19 -19.86 11.77 -3.68
N GLU A 20 -20.65 11.76 -2.61
CA GLU A 20 -20.15 11.57 -1.23
C GLU A 20 -19.50 10.19 -1.01
N GLU A 21 -19.96 9.18 -1.73
CA GLU A 21 -19.42 7.82 -1.67
C GLU A 21 -18.13 7.67 -2.49
N ILE A 22 -17.97 8.50 -3.52
CA ILE A 22 -16.80 8.51 -4.40
C ILE A 22 -15.68 9.37 -3.79
N ILE A 23 -16.04 10.50 -3.18
CA ILE A 23 -15.11 11.44 -2.54
C ILE A 23 -14.70 10.92 -1.16
N LYS A 24 -13.74 9.99 -1.17
CA LYS A 24 -13.18 9.36 0.04
C LYS A 24 -11.85 9.99 0.46
N ASP A 25 -11.54 9.96 1.77
CA ASP A 25 -10.19 10.28 2.24
C ASP A 25 -9.23 9.13 1.85
N LYS A 26 -8.30 9.41 0.92
CA LYS A 26 -7.32 8.44 0.42
C LYS A 26 -6.38 7.89 1.51
N ARG A 27 -6.29 8.53 2.69
CA ARG A 27 -5.51 8.00 3.82
C ARG A 27 -6.23 6.89 4.57
N LYS A 28 -7.56 6.85 4.57
CA LYS A 28 -8.34 6.00 5.47
C LYS A 28 -8.35 4.51 5.08
N GLY A 29 -7.98 4.17 3.84
CA GLY A 29 -7.99 2.78 3.36
C GLY A 29 -6.77 2.39 2.52
N LYS A 30 -6.55 3.06 1.37
CA LYS A 30 -5.57 2.55 0.38
C LYS A 30 -4.11 2.79 0.71
N ARG A 31 -3.77 3.89 1.42
CA ARG A 31 -2.36 4.22 1.71
C ARG A 31 -1.79 3.42 2.88
N THR A 32 -2.63 2.95 3.80
CA THR A 32 -2.21 2.14 4.95
C THR A 32 -1.67 0.79 4.49
N ASP A 33 -2.45 0.04 3.72
CA ASP A 33 -2.07 -1.31 3.29
C ASP A 33 -0.97 -1.28 2.22
N ALA A 34 -1.08 -0.39 1.23
CA ALA A 34 -0.05 -0.28 0.20
C ALA A 34 1.32 0.16 0.77
N LYS A 35 1.32 1.05 1.78
CA LYS A 35 2.56 1.46 2.47
C LYS A 35 3.07 0.36 3.39
N LYS A 36 2.18 -0.37 4.06
CA LYS A 36 2.52 -1.56 4.85
C LYS A 36 3.21 -2.59 3.96
N ASN A 37 2.58 -3.03 2.87
CA ASN A 37 3.13 -4.00 1.93
C ASN A 37 4.46 -3.54 1.31
N ARG A 38 4.64 -2.23 1.03
CA ARG A 38 5.94 -1.70 0.57
C ARG A 38 7.03 -1.82 1.65
N ARG A 39 6.69 -1.57 2.92
CA ARG A 39 7.63 -1.70 4.04
C ARG A 39 7.96 -3.16 4.30
N ASP A 40 6.98 -4.04 4.30
CA ASP A 40 7.17 -5.47 4.55
C ASP A 40 8.14 -6.07 3.52
N ARG A 41 7.91 -5.84 2.22
CA ARG A 41 8.84 -6.24 1.15
C ARG A 41 10.23 -5.64 1.30
N HIS A 42 10.31 -4.39 1.77
CA HIS A 42 11.59 -3.73 1.98
C HIS A 42 12.39 -4.42 3.10
N TYR A 43 11.76 -4.63 4.26
CA TYR A 43 12.41 -5.25 5.40
C TYR A 43 12.71 -6.73 5.19
N GLU A 44 11.82 -7.48 4.53
CA GLU A 44 12.06 -8.86 4.13
C GLU A 44 13.31 -8.97 3.24
N LYS A 45 13.41 -8.11 2.22
CA LYS A 45 14.59 -8.07 1.35
C LYS A 45 15.87 -7.72 2.10
N GLN A 46 15.80 -6.77 3.05
CA GLN A 46 16.95 -6.43 3.88
C GLN A 46 17.35 -7.58 4.80
N PHE A 47 16.37 -8.24 5.41
CA PHE A 47 16.60 -9.40 6.27
C PHE A 47 17.32 -10.51 5.51
N ILE A 48 16.80 -10.91 4.33
CA ILE A 48 17.44 -11.92 3.47
C ILE A 48 18.87 -11.50 3.11
N LYS A 49 19.07 -10.23 2.73
CA LYS A 49 20.41 -9.73 2.37
C LYS A 49 21.39 -9.79 3.54
N ILE A 50 20.96 -9.45 4.75
CA ILE A 50 21.77 -9.53 5.96
C ILE A 50 22.05 -10.99 6.30
N ALA A 51 21.05 -11.86 6.26
CA ALA A 51 21.20 -13.26 6.61
C ALA A 51 22.18 -13.99 5.67
N LEU A 52 22.16 -13.69 4.37
CA LEU A 52 23.15 -14.19 3.41
C LEU A 52 24.55 -13.63 3.67
N LYS A 53 24.66 -12.35 4.07
CA LYS A 53 25.96 -11.72 4.35
C LYS A 53 26.62 -12.30 5.60
N GLU A 54 25.82 -12.54 6.63
CA GLU A 54 26.27 -13.00 7.95
C GLU A 54 26.31 -14.54 8.04
N LYS A 55 26.05 -15.27 6.93
CA LYS A 55 26.10 -16.74 6.86
C LYS A 55 25.31 -17.44 7.97
N ILE A 56 24.21 -16.83 8.40
CA ILE A 56 23.39 -17.30 9.55
C ILE A 56 22.87 -18.73 9.32
N PHE A 57 22.84 -19.20 8.07
CA PHE A 57 22.38 -20.54 7.68
C PHE A 57 23.51 -21.53 7.36
N GLU A 58 24.79 -21.16 7.49
CA GLU A 58 25.92 -22.08 7.24
C GLU A 58 26.35 -22.87 8.49
N ASP A 59 25.95 -22.44 9.70
CA ASP A 59 26.34 -23.08 10.97
C ASP A 59 25.37 -24.19 11.46
N SER A 60 24.48 -24.70 10.59
CA SER A 60 23.45 -25.68 10.94
C SER A 60 23.73 -27.12 10.52
N GLU A 61 25.00 -27.52 10.34
CA GLU A 61 25.45 -28.91 10.20
C GLU A 61 26.59 -29.26 11.17
#